data_AF-A0A951T9J0-F1
#
_entry.id   AF-A0A951T9J0-F1
#
_cell.length_a   1.000
_cell.length_b   1.000
_cell.length_c   1.000
_cell.angle_alpha   90.00
_cell.angle_beta   90.00
_cell.angle_gamma   90.00
#
_symmetry.space_group_name_H-M   'P 1'
#
loop_
_entity.id
_entity.type
_entity.pdbx_description
1 polymer ?
#
loop_
_entity_poly.entity_id
_entity_poly.type
_entity_poly.pdbx_seq_one_letter_code
_entity_poly.pdbx_strand_id
1 'polypeptide(L)'
;MKSVYVVTMWSGGRPAKKWKSEDRPEELPNGTGVSFISMGTRLKVTVIGSISVEEFESGKEEIEMGGAAPPAPPENPPNIERLY
;
A
#
# COMPACT_ATOMS: atom_id res chain seq x y z
N MET A 1 22.98 7.35 -0.80
CA MET A 1 21.51 7.33 -0.90
C MET A 1 20.99 6.07 -0.22
N LYS A 2 19.84 6.12 0.46
CA LYS A 2 19.18 4.93 1.01
C LYS A 2 17.95 4.60 0.15
N SER A 3 17.84 3.35 -0.30
CA SER A 3 16.63 2.86 -0.97
C SER A 3 15.57 2.51 0.07
N VAL A 4 14.31 2.74 -0.26
CA VAL A 4 13.14 2.33 0.54
C VAL A 4 12.27 1.45 -0.34
N TYR A 5 11.88 0.30 0.19
CA TYR A 5 11.01 -0.64 -0.46
C TYR A 5 9.60 -0.49 0.08
N VAL A 6 8.64 -0.22 -0.79
CA VAL A 6 7.22 -0.23 -0.46
C VAL A 6 6.64 -1.58 -0.87
N VAL A 7 6.12 -2.31 0.11
CA VAL A 7 5.43 -3.57 -0.10
C VAL A 7 3.93 -3.31 -0.04
N THR A 8 3.22 -3.54 -1.14
CA THR A 8 1.76 -3.41 -1.23
C THR A 8 1.12 -4.80 -1.32
N MET A 9 0.21 -5.11 -0.41
CA MET A 9 -0.68 -6.27 -0.49
C MET A 9 -1.99 -5.87 -1.15
N TRP A 10 -2.42 -6.64 -2.14
CA TRP A 10 -3.63 -6.43 -2.90
C TRP A 10 -4.73 -7.39 -2.47
N SER A 11 -5.96 -6.90 -2.43
CA SER A 11 -7.16 -7.72 -2.23
C SER A 11 -8.29 -7.18 -3.11
N GLY A 12 -8.92 -8.05 -3.91
CA GLY A 12 -10.01 -7.66 -4.80
C GLY A 12 -9.67 -6.55 -5.79
N GLY A 13 -8.42 -6.48 -6.27
CA GLY A 13 -7.96 -5.45 -7.21
C GLY A 13 -7.67 -4.08 -6.59
N ARG A 14 -7.68 -3.95 -5.26
CA ARG A 14 -7.39 -2.70 -4.53
C ARG A 14 -6.23 -2.89 -3.55
N PRO A 15 -5.44 -1.84 -3.26
CA PRO A 15 -4.39 -1.93 -2.25
C PRO A 15 -5.02 -2.08 -0.87
N ALA A 16 -4.82 -3.22 -0.23
CA ALA A 16 -5.39 -3.54 1.08
C ALA A 16 -4.49 -3.05 2.22
N LYS A 17 -3.16 -3.21 2.07
CA LYS A 17 -2.20 -2.78 3.09
C LYS A 17 -0.84 -2.49 2.46
N LYS A 18 -0.15 -1.46 2.97
CA LYS A 18 1.19 -1.07 2.53
C LYS A 18 2.17 -1.07 3.71
N TRP A 19 3.40 -1.45 3.45
CA TRP A 19 4.51 -1.37 4.40
C TRP A 19 5.73 -0.76 3.74
N LYS A 20 6.64 -0.22 4.56
CA LYS A 20 7.96 0.25 4.15
C LYS A 20 9.04 -0.62 4.77
N SER A 21 10.11 -0.87 4.03
CA SER A 21 11.32 -1.59 4.45
C SER A 21 12.55 -0.83 3.95
N GLU A 22 13.61 -0.76 4.75
CA GLU A 22 14.91 -0.22 4.28
C GLU A 22 15.65 -1.24 3.41
N ASP A 23 15.44 -2.53 3.69
CA ASP A 23 16.05 -3.63 2.97
C ASP A 23 15.09 -4.23 1.95
N ARG A 24 15.65 -4.83 0.91
CA ARG A 24 14.88 -5.54 -0.12
C ARG A 24 14.13 -6.71 0.52
N PRO A 25 12.81 -6.83 0.33
CA PRO A 25 12.05 -7.97 0.81
C PRO A 25 12.57 -9.30 0.25
N GLU A 26 12.72 -10.30 1.11
CA GLU A 26 13.13 -11.64 0.73
C GLU A 26 11.91 -12.42 0.23
N GLU A 27 12.03 -13.03 -0.95
CA GLU A 27 10.99 -13.92 -1.47
C GLU A 27 10.92 -15.20 -0.64
N LEU A 28 9.70 -15.64 -0.33
CA LEU A 28 9.50 -16.89 0.39
C LEU A 28 9.88 -18.09 -0.50
N PRO A 29 10.32 -19.22 0.09
CA PRO A 29 10.75 -20.40 -0.68
C PRO A 29 9.70 -20.98 -1.62
N ASN A 30 8.42 -20.74 -1.33
CA ASN A 30 7.28 -21.17 -2.14
C ASN A 30 6.90 -20.16 -3.25
N GLY A 31 7.62 -19.04 -3.37
CA GLY A 31 7.35 -17.98 -4.35
C GLY A 31 6.00 -17.27 -4.17
N THR A 32 5.28 -17.51 -3.08
CA THR A 32 3.90 -17.02 -2.89
C THR A 32 3.83 -15.77 -1.98
N GLY A 33 4.97 -15.15 -1.67
CA GLY A 33 5.00 -14.03 -0.76
C GLY A 33 6.41 -13.52 -0.46
N VAL A 34 6.49 -12.54 0.43
CA VAL A 34 7.74 -11.91 0.87
C VAL A 34 7.84 -11.79 2.38
N SER A 35 9.07 -11.73 2.87
CA SER A 35 9.44 -11.48 4.25
C SER A 35 10.37 -10.28 4.33
N PHE A 36 10.09 -9.34 5.23
CA PHE A 36 10.88 -8.11 5.40
C PHE A 36 10.77 -7.55 6.82
N ILE A 37 11.62 -6.60 7.19
CA ILE A 37 11.49 -5.86 8.45
C ILE A 37 10.73 -4.57 8.18
N SER A 38 9.58 -4.39 8.83
CA SER A 38 8.80 -3.17 8.64
C SER A 38 9.47 -1.98 9.33
N MET A 39 9.69 -0.88 8.62
CA MET A 39 10.22 0.35 9.21
C MET A 39 9.34 0.92 10.32
N GLY A 40 8.01 0.80 10.18
CA GLY A 40 7.05 1.39 11.12
C GLY A 40 7.00 0.66 12.46
N THR A 41 7.12 -0.68 12.45
CA THR A 41 7.00 -1.50 13.67
C THR A 41 8.32 -2.12 14.12
N ARG A 42 9.35 -2.11 13.27
CA ARG A 42 10.63 -2.83 13.46
C ARG A 42 10.47 -4.33 13.67
N LEU A 43 9.33 -4.90 13.29
CA LEU A 43 9.06 -6.33 13.38
C LEU A 43 9.28 -7.00 12.02
N LYS A 44 9.66 -8.26 12.05
CA LYS A 44 9.66 -9.13 10.87
C LYS A 44 8.21 -9.40 10.46
N VAL A 45 7.87 -9.04 9.22
CA VAL A 45 6.56 -9.22 8.63
C VAL A 45 6.69 -10.22 7.49
N THR A 46 5.80 -11.20 7.46
CA THR A 46 5.67 -12.14 6.34
C THR A 46 4.31 -11.96 5.71
N VAL A 47 4.29 -11.67 4.42
CA VAL A 47 3.06 -11.43 3.65
C VAL A 47 2.97 -12.50 2.57
N ILE A 48 1.83 -13.17 2.50
CA ILE A 48 1.54 -14.24 1.54
C ILE A 48 0.35 -13.81 0.70
N GLY A 49 0.43 -13.98 -0.62
CA GLY A 49 -0.65 -13.67 -1.57
C GLY A 49 -0.24 -12.66 -2.65
N SER A 50 -1.23 -11.96 -3.19
CA SER A 50 -1.02 -10.96 -4.24
C SER A 50 -0.30 -9.73 -3.69
N ILE A 51 0.97 -9.58 -4.03
CA ILE A 51 1.85 -8.51 -3.54
C ILE A 51 2.55 -7.78 -4.69
N SER A 52 2.93 -6.54 -4.45
CA SER A 52 3.84 -5.78 -5.31
C SER A 52 4.90 -5.12 -4.44
N VAL A 53 6.14 -5.13 -4.91
CA VAL A 53 7.28 -4.50 -4.24
C VAL A 53 7.84 -3.42 -5.16
N GLU A 54 7.89 -2.19 -4.66
CA GLU A 54 8.34 -1.01 -5.38
C GLU A 54 9.57 -0.43 -4.67
N GLU A 55 10.66 -0.17 -5.41
CA GLU A 55 11.89 0.41 -4.87
C GLU A 55 11.93 1.92 -5.16
N PHE A 56 12.14 2.71 -4.11
CA PHE A 56 12.24 4.17 -4.17
C PHE A 56 13.59 4.63 -3.64
N GLU A 57 14.14 5.70 -4.22
CA GLU A 57 15.33 6.37 -3.69
C GLU A 57 14.90 7.44 -2.67
N SER A 58 15.44 7.41 -1.44
CA SER A 58 15.15 8.42 -0.39
C SER A 58 15.50 9.82 -0.91
N GLY A 59 14.46 10.60 -1.19
CA GLY A 59 14.54 11.93 -1.82
C GLY A 59 13.41 12.18 -2.82
N LYS A 60 12.82 11.12 -3.39
CA LYS A 60 11.67 11.21 -4.32
C LYS A 60 10.33 10.78 -3.69
N GLU A 61 10.37 10.22 -2.48
CA GLU A 61 9.20 9.64 -1.78
C GLU A 61 8.16 10.69 -1.34
N GLU A 62 8.57 11.94 -1.09
CA GLU A 62 7.66 13.00 -0.61
C GLU A 62 6.64 13.47 -1.67
N ILE A 63 6.87 13.20 -2.96
CA ILE A 63 6.04 13.70 -4.06
C ILE A 63 4.92 12.72 -4.47
N GLU A 64 5.14 11.40 -4.37
CA GLU A 64 4.15 10.40 -4.83
C GLU A 64 3.19 9.92 -3.73
N MET A 65 3.52 10.09 -2.45
CA MET A 65 2.68 9.61 -1.34
C MET A 65 1.45 10.51 -1.06
N GLY A 66 1.38 11.71 -1.64
CA GLY A 66 0.25 12.64 -1.52
C GLY A 66 -0.97 12.34 -2.42
N GLY A 67 -0.88 11.33 -3.29
CA GLY A 67 -1.92 11.02 -4.29
C GLY A 67 -3.03 10.07 -3.85
N ALA A 68 -3.12 9.70 -2.58
CA ALA A 68 -4.29 8.98 -2.08
C ALA A 68 -5.43 9.97 -1.82
N ALA A 69 -6.08 10.42 -2.90
CA ALA A 69 -7.38 11.07 -2.79
C ALA A 69 -8.31 10.15 -1.97
N PRO A 70 -9.04 10.67 -0.96
CA PRO A 70 -10.07 9.89 -0.30
C PRO A 70 -11.06 9.39 -1.36
N PRO A 71 -11.66 8.19 -1.22
CA PRO A 71 -12.72 7.78 -2.11
C PRO A 71 -13.82 8.85 -2.07
N ALA A 72 -14.19 9.36 -3.24
CA ALA A 72 -15.29 10.33 -3.37
C ALA A 72 -16.53 9.79 -2.64
N PRO A 73 -17.26 10.62 -1.88
CA PRO A 73 -18.50 10.17 -1.25
C PRO A 73 -19.50 9.74 -2.33
N PRO A 74 -20.32 8.70 -2.07
CA PRO A 74 -21.33 8.25 -3.02
C PRO A 74 -22.31 9.39 -3.33
N GLU A 75 -22.55 9.61 -4.62
CA GLU A 75 -23.54 10.55 -5.14
C GLU A 75 -24.94 10.19 -4.59
N ASN A 76 -25.47 11.00 -3.67
CA ASN A 76 -26.88 10.93 -3.32
C ASN A 76 -27.69 11.50 -4.51
N PRO A 77 -28.66 10.79 -5.09
CA PRO A 77 -29.59 11.41 -6.02
C PRO A 77 -30.40 12.50 -5.28
N PRO A 78 -30.70 13.64 -5.91
CA PRO A 78 -31.51 14.67 -5.27
C PRO A 78 -32.89 14.10 -4.97
N ASN A 79 -33.18 13.99 -3.67
CA ASN A 79 -34.51 13.73 -3.16
C ASN A 79 -35.38 14.95 -3.51
N ILE A 80 -36.06 14.88 -4.64
CA ILE A 80 -37.02 15.90 -5.07
C ILE A 80 -38.22 15.80 -4.12
N GLU A 81 -38.13 16.61 -3.07
CA GLU A 81 -39.19 17.31 -2.37
C GLU A 81 -40.61 16.81 -2.66
N ARG A 82 -41.06 15.90 -1.79
CA ARG A 82 -42.48 15.78 -1.47
C ARG A 82 -42.75 16.75 -0.34
N LEU A 83 -43.19 17.97 -0.62
CA LEU A 83 -43.89 18.84 0.34
C LEU A 83 -44.59 20.02 -0.37
N TYR A 84 -45.92 20.03 -0.21
CA TYR A 84 -46.97 20.98 -0.60
C TYR A 84 -47.50 20.90 -2.04
#